data_AF-A0A5S3X2Z9-F1
#
_entry.id   AF-A0A5S3X2Z9-F1
#
_cell.length_a   1.000
_cell.length_b   1.000
_cell.length_c   1.000
_cell.angle_alpha   90.00
_cell.angle_beta   90.00
_cell.angle_gamma   90.00
#
_symmetry.space_group_name_H-M   'P 1'
#
loop_
_entity.id
_entity.type
_entity.pdbx_description
1 polymer ?
#
loop_
_entity_poly.entity_id
_entity_poly.type
_entity_poly.pdbx_seq_one_letter_code
_entity_poly.pdbx_strand_id
1 'polypeptide(L)'
;MLINKRIDELNTILRYASMQGIAVKPETNAFLAAVTCKQQNGEGLSEQDIALLEQTHKQLTGLIAPAKPDCIQLIQAHENSRLRFLGAIPLVRRLLLVLLVCLLSVGVLAMSPYVTSATLNQTLSSLYGWPRIANFMLYLCAAGCGAAAISRAIAGHYLKSMRFLGEFTSCYWVKLSIGTSCGFLLSSYLPIERLHGIKSQIILDIDKPLLACLGGAATVLLIHFMVKGLKRLSGALQVIRNRVVKRIQALGLLRSKDNSGQTRSHEQTQIEPAMPDMEEIDAPAPSVQPEIYTTTSPSEFTWWQEHTRKACCQKGVLCAPGDNAGLILVRGYDCKDRSAEQIIYDLSRAGLDFATTCVLAKAAGLAGEDVKRFILVEQLSQLRLSMQVQQNLFEVVWRSVEGDVQSICAKSDCVAAYGKVNWPALDSKIKAMVGDLHFCGHYTPLSRKVIQEYIVNNDLSGFTQALCNADYWPYVPAARFEARRQFLQSIPAAVH
;
A
#
# COMPACT_ATOMS: atom_id res chain seq x y z
N MET A 1 -26.32 -24.80 -10.09
CA MET A 1 -26.07 -23.46 -10.68
C MET A 1 -24.62 -23.02 -10.50
N LEU A 2 -24.05 -23.06 -9.28
CA LEU A 2 -22.65 -22.65 -9.03
C LEU A 2 -21.61 -23.53 -9.73
N ILE A 3 -21.82 -24.86 -9.73
CA ILE A 3 -20.90 -25.85 -10.34
C ILE A 3 -20.84 -25.68 -11.87
N ASN A 4 -21.98 -25.50 -12.52
CA ASN A 4 -22.04 -25.28 -13.98
C ASN A 4 -21.26 -24.02 -14.39
N LYS A 5 -21.41 -22.92 -13.64
CA LYS A 5 -20.64 -21.69 -13.87
C LYS A 5 -19.12 -21.93 -13.73
N ARG A 6 -18.72 -22.79 -12.78
CA ARG A 6 -17.32 -23.17 -12.55
C ARG A 6 -16.74 -24.01 -13.71
N ILE A 7 -17.54 -24.91 -14.28
CA ILE A 7 -17.13 -25.70 -15.45
C ILE A 7 -16.95 -24.79 -16.67
N ASP A 8 -17.89 -23.87 -16.89
CA ASP A 8 -17.79 -22.87 -17.96
C ASP A 8 -16.53 -22.00 -17.80
N GLU A 9 -16.22 -21.58 -16.57
CA GLU A 9 -14.98 -20.86 -16.23
C GLU A 9 -13.72 -21.65 -16.54
N LEU A 10 -13.66 -22.92 -16.15
CA LEU A 10 -12.50 -23.78 -16.43
C LEU A 10 -12.31 -24.01 -17.93
N ASN A 11 -13.40 -24.19 -18.67
CA ASN A 11 -13.35 -24.29 -20.12
C ASN A 11 -12.85 -22.99 -20.77
N THR A 12 -13.26 -21.83 -20.25
CA THR A 12 -12.75 -20.52 -20.68
C THR A 12 -11.24 -20.38 -20.40
N ILE A 13 -10.79 -20.76 -19.21
CA ILE A 13 -9.36 -20.74 -18.83
C ILE A 13 -8.55 -21.66 -19.75
N LEU A 14 -9.05 -22.87 -20.00
CA LEU A 14 -8.38 -23.85 -20.85
C LEU A 14 -8.22 -23.34 -22.30
N ARG A 15 -9.26 -22.77 -22.88
CA ARG A 15 -9.20 -22.15 -24.21
C ARG A 15 -8.18 -21.01 -24.25
N TYR A 16 -8.17 -20.16 -23.22
CA TYR A 16 -7.19 -19.08 -23.12
C TYR A 16 -5.75 -19.60 -23.03
N ALA A 17 -5.49 -20.60 -22.18
CA ALA A 17 -4.18 -21.23 -22.05
C ALA A 17 -3.69 -21.79 -23.39
N SER A 18 -4.57 -22.48 -24.13
CA SER A 18 -4.27 -22.99 -25.46
C SER A 18 -3.95 -21.88 -26.47
N MET A 19 -4.74 -20.79 -26.49
CA MET A 19 -4.48 -19.64 -27.38
C MET A 19 -3.15 -18.92 -27.07
N GLN A 20 -2.70 -18.95 -25.82
CA GLN A 20 -1.42 -18.36 -25.40
C GLN A 20 -0.24 -19.34 -25.52
N GLY A 21 -0.46 -20.57 -25.98
CA GLY A 21 0.59 -21.59 -26.07
C GLY A 21 1.05 -22.14 -24.72
N ILE A 22 0.26 -21.99 -23.66
CA ILE A 22 0.56 -22.51 -22.32
C ILE A 22 0.23 -24.01 -22.31
N ALA A 23 1.23 -24.84 -22.01
CA ALA A 23 1.07 -26.29 -21.95
C ALA A 23 0.21 -26.69 -20.74
N VAL A 24 -0.96 -27.29 -21.03
CA VAL A 24 -1.84 -27.89 -20.01
C VAL A 24 -1.65 -29.40 -20.02
N LYS A 25 -1.64 -30.02 -18.82
CA LYS A 25 -1.52 -31.47 -18.70
C LYS A 25 -2.65 -32.18 -19.45
N PRO A 26 -2.37 -33.24 -20.22
CA PRO A 26 -3.37 -33.94 -21.01
C PRO A 26 -4.48 -34.56 -20.14
N GLU A 27 -4.14 -34.99 -18.91
CA GLU A 27 -5.09 -35.50 -17.92
C GLU A 27 -6.16 -34.45 -17.54
N THR A 28 -5.74 -33.18 -17.37
CA THR A 28 -6.64 -32.07 -17.03
C THR A 28 -7.62 -31.79 -18.17
N ASN A 29 -7.16 -31.88 -19.42
CA ASN A 29 -8.01 -31.68 -20.60
C ASN A 29 -9.03 -32.82 -20.76
N ALA A 30 -8.60 -34.06 -20.57
CA ALA A 30 -9.47 -35.23 -20.62
C ALA A 30 -10.55 -35.19 -19.53
N PHE A 31 -10.17 -34.80 -18.31
CA PHE A 31 -11.12 -34.63 -17.20
C PHE A 31 -12.17 -33.54 -17.48
N LEU A 32 -11.74 -32.34 -17.93
CA LEU A 32 -12.67 -31.25 -18.24
C LEU A 32 -13.62 -31.60 -19.39
N ALA A 33 -13.15 -32.35 -20.40
CA ALA A 33 -14.00 -32.84 -21.49
C ALA A 33 -15.06 -33.83 -20.96
N ALA A 34 -14.68 -34.76 -20.07
CA ALA A 34 -15.61 -35.71 -19.47
C ALA A 34 -16.67 -35.01 -18.60
N VAL A 35 -16.27 -34.04 -17.78
CA VAL A 35 -17.18 -33.25 -16.93
C VAL A 35 -18.12 -32.38 -17.78
N THR A 36 -17.63 -31.81 -18.87
CA THR A 36 -18.47 -31.02 -19.80
C THR A 36 -19.52 -31.90 -20.50
N CYS A 37 -19.16 -33.14 -20.87
CA CYS A 37 -20.10 -34.11 -21.44
C CYS A 37 -21.20 -34.49 -20.44
N LYS A 38 -20.83 -34.80 -19.19
CA LYS A 38 -21.79 -35.05 -18.09
C LYS A 38 -22.74 -33.87 -17.89
N GLN A 39 -22.22 -32.63 -17.91
CA GLN A 39 -23.02 -31.41 -17.80
C GLN A 39 -24.03 -31.27 -18.95
N GLN A 40 -23.63 -31.54 -20.20
CA GLN A 40 -24.50 -31.45 -21.36
C GLN A 40 -25.61 -32.50 -21.35
N ASN A 41 -25.33 -33.69 -20.82
CA ASN A 41 -26.29 -34.79 -20.70
C ASN A 41 -27.21 -34.64 -19.47
N GLY A 42 -27.01 -33.63 -18.63
CA GLY A 42 -27.81 -33.41 -17.41
C GLY A 42 -27.51 -34.40 -16.28
N GLU A 43 -26.36 -35.08 -16.34
CA GLU A 43 -25.93 -36.04 -15.32
C GLU A 43 -25.38 -35.33 -14.08
N GLY A 44 -25.70 -35.87 -12.90
CA GLY A 44 -25.17 -35.37 -11.62
C GLY A 44 -23.68 -35.67 -11.47
N LEU A 45 -22.92 -34.70 -10.98
CA LEU A 45 -21.49 -34.86 -10.67
C LEU A 45 -21.33 -35.58 -9.33
N SER A 46 -20.41 -36.55 -9.25
CA SER A 46 -20.09 -37.20 -7.99
C SER A 46 -19.31 -36.26 -7.06
N GLU A 47 -19.29 -36.55 -5.76
CA GLU A 47 -18.47 -35.79 -4.80
C GLU A 47 -16.97 -35.80 -5.15
N GLN A 48 -16.48 -36.89 -5.73
CA GLN A 48 -15.10 -37.00 -6.21
C GLN A 48 -14.83 -36.08 -7.42
N ASP A 49 -15.80 -35.99 -8.34
CA ASP A 49 -15.70 -35.08 -9.49
C ASP A 49 -15.64 -33.61 -9.02
N ILE A 50 -16.40 -33.25 -7.97
CA ILE A 50 -16.40 -31.88 -7.41
C ILE A 50 -15.05 -31.55 -6.75
N ALA A 51 -14.49 -32.46 -5.96
CA ALA A 51 -13.17 -32.27 -5.34
C ALA A 51 -12.05 -32.11 -6.39
N LEU A 52 -12.10 -32.92 -7.45
CA LEU A 52 -11.14 -32.84 -8.56
C LEU A 52 -11.33 -31.55 -9.39
N LEU A 53 -12.56 -31.05 -9.51
CA LEU A 53 -12.87 -29.76 -10.15
C LEU A 53 -12.20 -28.59 -9.40
N GLU A 54 -12.26 -28.58 -8.07
CA GLU A 54 -11.62 -27.54 -7.25
C GLU A 54 -10.09 -27.58 -7.35
N GLN A 55 -9.51 -28.77 -7.32
CA GLN A 55 -8.07 -28.95 -7.49
C GLN A 55 -7.63 -28.48 -8.88
N THR A 56 -8.38 -28.85 -9.91
CA THR A 56 -8.16 -28.44 -11.31
C THR A 56 -8.26 -26.93 -11.45
N HIS A 57 -9.24 -26.30 -10.80
CA HIS A 57 -9.39 -24.85 -10.77
C HIS A 57 -8.19 -24.16 -10.14
N LYS A 58 -7.71 -24.64 -8.99
CA LYS A 58 -6.52 -24.08 -8.32
C LYS A 58 -5.27 -24.21 -9.21
N GLN A 59 -5.09 -25.37 -9.85
CA GLN A 59 -3.96 -25.61 -10.75
C GLN A 59 -4.01 -24.71 -11.99
N LEU A 60 -5.14 -24.66 -12.70
CA LEU A 60 -5.29 -23.85 -13.91
C LEU A 60 -5.19 -22.35 -13.61
N THR A 61 -5.77 -21.88 -12.51
CA THR A 61 -5.66 -20.47 -12.09
C THR A 61 -4.21 -20.10 -11.78
N GLY A 62 -3.44 -21.01 -11.17
CA GLY A 62 -2.01 -20.82 -10.94
C GLY A 62 -1.20 -20.79 -12.24
N LEU A 63 -1.55 -21.63 -13.21
CA LEU A 63 -0.86 -21.69 -14.51
C LEU A 63 -1.06 -20.44 -15.36
N ILE A 64 -2.23 -19.80 -15.30
CA ILE A 64 -2.50 -18.58 -16.07
C ILE A 64 -2.09 -17.29 -15.34
N ALA A 65 -1.52 -17.36 -14.13
CA ALA A 65 -1.07 -16.18 -13.40
C ALA A 65 -0.06 -15.37 -14.26
N PRO A 66 -0.23 -14.04 -14.39
CA PRO A 66 -1.05 -13.14 -13.58
C PRO A 66 -2.50 -12.93 -14.05
N ALA A 67 -2.97 -13.59 -15.12
CA ALA A 67 -4.32 -13.43 -15.65
C ALA A 67 -5.39 -13.96 -14.68
N LYS A 68 -6.51 -13.25 -14.59
CA LYS A 68 -7.65 -13.61 -13.74
C LYS A 68 -8.76 -14.27 -14.57
N PRO A 69 -9.34 -15.41 -14.11
CA PRO A 69 -10.44 -16.09 -14.81
C PRO A 69 -11.62 -15.18 -15.18
N ASP A 70 -12.07 -14.35 -14.23
CA ASP A 70 -13.18 -13.41 -14.45
C ASP A 70 -12.90 -12.42 -15.59
N CYS A 71 -11.65 -11.96 -15.72
CA CYS A 71 -11.25 -11.05 -16.79
C CYS A 71 -11.37 -11.72 -18.17
N ILE A 72 -10.96 -12.99 -18.25
CA ILE A 72 -10.99 -13.77 -19.50
C ILE A 72 -12.45 -14.01 -19.91
N GLN A 73 -13.31 -14.43 -18.97
CA GLN A 73 -14.74 -14.59 -19.21
C GLN A 73 -15.39 -13.29 -19.69
N LEU A 74 -15.07 -12.17 -19.04
CA LEU A 74 -15.65 -10.87 -19.37
C LEU A 74 -15.28 -10.42 -20.80
N ILE A 75 -14.05 -10.69 -21.25
CA ILE A 75 -13.60 -10.39 -22.61
C ILE A 75 -14.29 -11.32 -23.63
N GLN A 76 -14.36 -12.63 -23.34
CA GLN A 76 -15.03 -13.60 -24.22
C GLN A 76 -16.52 -13.29 -24.39
N ALA A 77 -17.20 -12.90 -23.30
CA ALA A 77 -18.61 -12.50 -23.34
C ALA A 77 -18.87 -11.31 -24.29
N HIS A 78 -17.85 -10.49 -24.58
CA HIS A 78 -17.94 -9.32 -25.45
C HIS A 78 -17.18 -9.48 -26.77
N GLU A 79 -16.75 -10.70 -27.10
CA GLU A 79 -15.92 -10.99 -28.26
C GLU A 79 -16.63 -10.66 -29.59
N ASN A 80 -17.93 -10.97 -29.66
CA ASN A 80 -18.77 -10.78 -30.84
C ASN A 80 -19.37 -9.36 -30.97
N SER A 81 -18.98 -8.44 -30.11
CA SER A 81 -19.55 -7.10 -30.12
C SER A 81 -18.99 -6.26 -31.28
N ARG A 82 -19.87 -5.67 -32.10
CA ARG A 82 -19.50 -4.82 -33.26
C ARG A 82 -18.57 -3.66 -32.92
N LEU A 83 -18.56 -3.21 -31.66
CA LEU A 83 -17.74 -2.09 -31.17
C LEU A 83 -16.41 -2.54 -30.54
N ARG A 84 -15.94 -3.77 -30.80
CA ARG A 84 -14.68 -4.30 -30.25
C ARG A 84 -13.47 -3.44 -30.58
N PHE A 85 -13.46 -2.80 -31.74
CA PHE A 85 -12.35 -1.91 -32.15
C PHE A 85 -12.16 -0.71 -31.22
N LEU A 86 -13.22 -0.22 -30.56
CA LEU A 86 -13.18 0.90 -29.61
C LEU A 86 -12.69 0.47 -28.21
N GLY A 87 -12.72 -0.83 -27.93
CA GLY A 87 -12.29 -1.43 -26.67
C GLY A 87 -12.88 -2.84 -26.50
N ALA A 88 -12.14 -3.73 -25.82
CA ALA A 88 -12.59 -5.10 -25.62
C ALA A 88 -13.79 -5.22 -24.67
N ILE A 89 -14.01 -4.25 -23.77
CA ILE A 89 -15.08 -4.29 -22.75
C ILE A 89 -15.94 -3.00 -22.75
N PRO A 90 -17.21 -3.05 -22.31
CA PRO A 90 -18.12 -1.91 -22.34
C PRO A 90 -17.60 -0.68 -21.57
N LEU A 91 -16.96 -0.87 -20.42
CA LEU A 91 -16.42 0.22 -19.61
C LEU A 91 -15.41 1.07 -20.40
N VAL A 92 -14.45 0.42 -21.06
CA VAL A 92 -13.40 1.08 -21.85
C VAL A 92 -13.99 1.86 -23.03
N ARG A 93 -15.09 1.37 -23.62
CA ARG A 93 -15.84 2.07 -24.68
C ARG A 93 -16.59 3.28 -24.15
N ARG A 94 -17.27 3.15 -23.00
CA ARG A 94 -17.98 4.25 -22.35
C ARG A 94 -17.02 5.38 -21.94
N LEU A 95 -15.84 5.05 -21.40
CA LEU A 95 -14.80 6.03 -21.09
C LEU A 95 -14.25 6.73 -22.34
N LEU A 96 -14.12 6.01 -23.45
CA LEU A 96 -13.74 6.61 -24.74
C LEU A 96 -14.81 7.55 -25.27
N LEU A 97 -16.09 7.18 -25.15
CA LEU A 97 -17.20 8.04 -25.54
C LEU A 97 -17.18 9.34 -24.73
N VAL A 98 -17.01 9.26 -23.41
CA VAL A 98 -16.86 10.45 -22.56
C VAL A 98 -15.67 11.31 -23.02
N LEU A 99 -14.52 10.70 -23.28
CA LEU A 99 -13.34 11.41 -23.79
C LEU A 99 -13.65 12.15 -25.10
N LEU A 100 -14.29 11.49 -26.07
CA LEU A 100 -14.63 12.08 -27.35
C LEU A 100 -15.64 13.23 -27.21
N VAL A 101 -16.67 13.05 -26.37
CA VAL A 101 -17.66 14.10 -26.10
C VAL A 101 -17.00 15.32 -25.44
N CYS A 102 -16.13 15.10 -24.44
CA CYS A 102 -15.37 16.18 -23.81
C CYS A 102 -14.46 16.90 -24.81
N LEU A 103 -13.74 16.15 -25.65
CA LEU A 103 -12.83 16.72 -26.65
C LEU A 103 -13.58 17.57 -27.69
N LEU A 104 -14.71 17.07 -28.21
CA LEU A 104 -15.57 17.81 -29.13
C LEU A 104 -16.12 19.08 -28.46
N SER A 105 -16.54 18.97 -27.19
CA SER A 105 -17.05 20.12 -26.43
C SER A 105 -15.98 21.18 -26.22
N VAL A 106 -14.73 20.79 -25.95
CA VAL A 106 -13.59 21.72 -25.86
C VAL A 106 -13.40 22.44 -27.20
N GLY A 107 -13.40 21.72 -28.32
CA GLY A 107 -13.27 22.32 -29.64
C GLY A 107 -14.37 23.35 -29.94
N VAL A 108 -15.63 23.00 -29.70
CA VAL A 108 -16.78 23.90 -29.91
C VAL A 108 -16.72 25.14 -29.01
N LEU A 109 -16.39 24.95 -27.73
CA LEU A 109 -16.29 26.06 -26.77
C LEU A 109 -15.10 26.98 -27.06
N ALA A 110 -13.97 26.44 -27.55
CA ALA A 110 -12.80 27.23 -27.93
C ALA A 110 -13.08 28.16 -29.12
N MET A 111 -14.04 27.83 -30.00
CA MET A 111 -14.47 28.70 -31.09
C MET A 111 -15.47 29.78 -30.66
N SER A 112 -15.89 29.79 -29.39
CA SER A 112 -16.86 30.76 -28.89
C SER A 112 -16.24 32.17 -28.82
N PRO A 113 -16.98 33.24 -29.19
CA PRO A 113 -16.50 34.62 -29.05
C PRO A 113 -16.24 35.01 -27.58
N TYR A 114 -16.71 34.21 -26.63
CA TYR A 114 -16.54 34.39 -25.20
C TYR A 114 -15.25 33.76 -24.64
N VAL A 115 -14.48 33.04 -25.46
CA VAL A 115 -13.20 32.44 -25.11
C VAL A 115 -12.10 33.13 -25.91
N THR A 116 -11.46 34.11 -25.29
CA THR A 116 -10.31 34.83 -25.85
C THR A 116 -9.11 34.69 -24.94
N SER A 117 -7.91 35.01 -25.43
CA SER A 117 -6.69 35.02 -24.61
C SER A 117 -6.82 35.92 -23.38
N ALA A 118 -7.53 37.05 -23.50
CA ALA A 118 -7.82 37.95 -22.39
C ALA A 118 -8.71 37.30 -21.31
N THR A 119 -9.78 36.59 -21.70
CA THR A 119 -10.66 35.91 -20.74
C THR A 119 -10.01 34.68 -20.12
N LEU A 120 -9.14 33.98 -20.87
CA LEU A 120 -8.44 32.80 -20.40
C LEU A 120 -7.40 33.15 -19.32
N ASN A 121 -6.72 34.29 -19.43
CA ASN A 121 -5.68 34.68 -18.46
C ASN A 121 -6.27 35.14 -17.12
N GLN A 122 -7.50 35.65 -17.12
CA GLN A 122 -8.20 36.08 -15.91
C GLN A 122 -8.71 34.92 -15.05
N THR A 123 -8.84 35.15 -13.74
CA THR A 123 -9.40 34.15 -12.81
C THR A 123 -10.90 34.00 -13.08
N LEU A 124 -11.44 32.80 -12.97
CA LEU A 124 -12.87 32.56 -13.27
C LEU A 124 -13.81 33.46 -12.43
N SER A 125 -13.40 33.83 -11.21
CA SER A 125 -14.15 34.71 -10.32
C SER A 125 -14.17 36.18 -10.75
N SER A 126 -13.21 36.64 -11.56
CA SER A 126 -13.18 38.02 -12.07
C SER A 126 -14.01 38.21 -13.33
N LEU A 127 -14.43 37.12 -13.98
CA LEU A 127 -15.32 37.14 -15.13
C LEU A 127 -16.78 37.25 -14.69
N TYR A 128 -17.60 37.96 -15.47
CA TYR A 128 -19.04 38.11 -15.24
C TYR A 128 -19.83 37.80 -16.52
N GLY A 129 -21.08 37.37 -16.38
CA GLY A 129 -21.97 37.08 -17.51
C GLY A 129 -21.57 35.83 -18.34
N TRP A 130 -21.84 35.88 -19.65
CA TRP A 130 -21.60 34.78 -20.60
C TRP A 130 -20.14 34.29 -20.69
N PRO A 131 -19.11 35.17 -20.66
CA PRO A 131 -17.71 34.75 -20.60
C PRO A 131 -17.39 33.78 -19.46
N ARG A 132 -17.97 34.00 -18.28
CA ARG A 132 -17.75 33.12 -17.14
C ARG A 132 -18.29 31.72 -17.38
N ILE A 133 -19.48 31.60 -17.96
CA ILE A 133 -20.12 30.31 -18.23
C ILE A 133 -19.34 29.56 -19.32
N ALA A 134 -18.95 30.25 -20.40
CA ALA A 134 -18.19 29.65 -21.49
C ALA A 134 -16.83 29.12 -21.02
N ASN A 135 -16.08 29.92 -20.25
CA ASN A 135 -14.78 29.50 -19.70
C ASN A 135 -14.94 28.40 -18.63
N PHE A 136 -15.98 28.45 -17.79
CA PHE A 136 -16.30 27.37 -16.84
C PHE A 136 -16.53 26.04 -17.56
N MET A 137 -17.37 26.02 -18.59
CA MET A 137 -17.66 24.81 -19.36
C MET A 137 -16.42 24.32 -20.10
N LEU A 138 -15.61 25.23 -20.66
CA LEU A 138 -14.37 24.88 -21.32
C LEU A 138 -13.40 24.15 -20.36
N TYR A 139 -13.19 24.70 -19.16
CA TYR A 139 -12.33 24.08 -18.15
C TYR A 139 -12.89 22.76 -17.65
N LEU A 140 -14.21 22.66 -17.47
CA LEU A 140 -14.87 21.41 -17.06
C LEU A 140 -14.71 20.32 -18.12
N CYS A 141 -14.91 20.63 -19.39
CA CYS A 141 -14.73 19.69 -20.51
C CYS A 141 -13.26 19.31 -20.69
N ALA A 142 -12.33 20.27 -20.55
CA ALA A 142 -10.90 19.99 -20.61
C ALA A 142 -10.43 19.09 -19.46
N ALA A 143 -10.90 19.34 -18.23
CA ALA A 143 -10.62 18.48 -17.09
C ALA A 143 -11.23 17.07 -17.25
N GLY A 144 -12.46 16.99 -17.76
CA GLY A 144 -13.13 15.73 -18.09
C GLY A 144 -12.37 14.92 -19.15
N CYS A 145 -11.82 15.58 -20.16
CA CYS A 145 -10.98 14.97 -21.19
C CYS A 145 -9.75 14.28 -20.57
N GLY A 146 -8.98 15.00 -19.75
CA GLY A 146 -7.81 14.43 -19.07
C GLY A 146 -8.15 13.29 -18.12
N ALA A 147 -9.20 13.44 -17.32
CA ALA A 147 -9.66 12.42 -16.38
C ALA A 147 -10.16 11.15 -17.10
N ALA A 148 -10.87 11.30 -18.22
CA ALA A 148 -11.36 10.18 -19.04
C ALA A 148 -10.22 9.45 -19.74
N ALA A 149 -9.24 10.18 -20.29
CA ALA A 149 -8.06 9.60 -20.92
C ALA A 149 -7.26 8.73 -19.93
N ILE A 150 -7.01 9.23 -18.72
CA ILE A 150 -6.27 8.50 -17.68
C ILE A 150 -7.06 7.30 -17.18
N SER A 151 -8.34 7.47 -16.88
CA SER A 151 -9.20 6.37 -16.41
C SER A 151 -9.29 5.25 -17.46
N ARG A 152 -9.38 5.61 -18.74
CA ARG A 152 -9.33 4.67 -19.86
C ARG A 152 -7.97 3.99 -19.99
N ALA A 153 -6.87 4.74 -19.90
CA ALA A 153 -5.52 4.19 -19.99
C ALA A 153 -5.25 3.14 -18.89
N ILE A 154 -5.67 3.44 -17.66
CA ILE A 154 -5.58 2.51 -16.53
C ILE A 154 -6.42 1.25 -16.79
N ALA A 155 -7.69 1.41 -17.18
CA ALA A 155 -8.56 0.27 -17.51
C ALA A 155 -7.98 -0.57 -18.65
N GLY A 156 -7.44 0.06 -19.69
CA GLY A 156 -6.79 -0.59 -20.82
C GLY A 156 -5.52 -1.35 -20.43
N HIS A 157 -4.73 -0.81 -19.51
CA HIS A 157 -3.53 -1.49 -18.99
C HIS A 157 -3.92 -2.80 -18.27
N TYR A 158 -4.86 -2.73 -17.31
CA TYR A 158 -5.32 -3.92 -16.60
C TYR A 158 -5.96 -4.95 -17.53
N LEU A 159 -6.64 -4.50 -18.59
CA LEU A 159 -7.23 -5.36 -19.58
C LEU A 159 -6.16 -6.05 -20.46
N LYS A 160 -5.13 -5.31 -20.88
CA LYS A 160 -4.00 -5.87 -21.63
C LYS A 160 -3.23 -6.91 -20.82
N SER A 161 -3.12 -6.70 -19.51
CA SER A 161 -2.51 -7.65 -18.57
C SER A 161 -3.45 -8.78 -18.12
N MET A 162 -4.69 -8.84 -18.62
CA MET A 162 -5.72 -9.82 -18.22
C MET A 162 -6.05 -9.84 -16.72
N ARG A 163 -5.97 -8.68 -16.05
CA ARG A 163 -6.18 -8.51 -14.60
C ARG A 163 -7.37 -7.62 -14.26
N PHE A 164 -8.18 -7.28 -15.25
CA PHE A 164 -9.34 -6.44 -15.04
C PHE A 164 -10.42 -7.20 -14.25
N LEU A 165 -10.85 -6.63 -13.14
CA LEU A 165 -11.93 -7.16 -12.32
C LEU A 165 -13.19 -6.33 -12.54
N GLY A 166 -14.26 -6.99 -12.97
CA GLY A 166 -15.53 -6.34 -13.31
C GLY A 166 -16.19 -5.62 -12.13
N GLU A 167 -15.96 -6.09 -10.91
CA GLU A 167 -16.51 -5.53 -9.67
C GLU A 167 -16.06 -4.09 -9.42
N PHE A 168 -14.84 -3.73 -9.83
CA PHE A 168 -14.29 -2.39 -9.65
C PHE A 168 -14.69 -1.40 -10.75
N THR A 169 -15.67 -1.74 -11.60
CA THR A 169 -16.17 -0.84 -12.65
C THR A 169 -16.56 0.54 -12.09
N SER A 170 -17.20 0.58 -10.93
CA SER A 170 -17.60 1.82 -10.25
C SER A 170 -16.40 2.68 -9.83
N CYS A 171 -15.26 2.08 -9.49
CA CYS A 171 -14.06 2.82 -9.08
C CYS A 171 -13.47 3.68 -10.21
N TYR A 172 -13.61 3.25 -11.47
CA TYR A 172 -13.15 4.05 -12.61
C TYR A 172 -14.00 5.30 -12.82
N TRP A 173 -15.31 5.23 -12.56
CA TRP A 173 -16.21 6.38 -12.60
C TRP A 173 -15.96 7.36 -11.45
N VAL A 174 -15.66 6.84 -10.25
CA VAL A 174 -15.21 7.67 -9.12
C VAL A 174 -13.88 8.36 -9.44
N LYS A 175 -12.93 7.66 -10.07
CA LYS A 175 -11.65 8.25 -10.49
C LYS A 175 -11.84 9.36 -11.53
N LEU A 176 -12.75 9.15 -12.49
CA LEU A 176 -13.15 10.16 -13.46
C LEU A 176 -13.71 11.42 -12.78
N SER A 177 -14.64 11.28 -11.82
CA SER A 177 -15.28 12.41 -11.17
C SER A 177 -14.31 13.22 -10.31
N ILE A 178 -13.44 12.55 -9.56
CA ILE A 178 -12.40 13.19 -8.75
C ILE A 178 -11.40 13.90 -9.66
N GLY A 179 -10.91 13.25 -10.71
CA GLY A 179 -9.96 13.85 -11.65
C GLY A 179 -10.51 15.09 -12.36
N THR A 180 -11.79 15.05 -12.75
CA THR A 180 -12.49 16.18 -13.36
C THR A 180 -12.58 17.36 -12.38
N SER A 181 -12.95 17.08 -11.12
CA SER A 181 -13.04 18.11 -10.07
C SER A 181 -11.67 18.72 -9.79
N CYS A 182 -10.61 17.91 -9.72
CA CYS A 182 -9.25 18.39 -9.47
C CYS A 182 -8.74 19.27 -10.62
N GLY A 183 -8.95 18.87 -11.87
CA GLY A 183 -8.56 19.69 -13.04
C GLY A 183 -9.30 21.00 -13.13
N PHE A 184 -10.59 20.98 -12.82
CA PHE A 184 -11.39 22.20 -12.73
C PHE A 184 -10.90 23.14 -11.62
N LEU A 185 -10.63 22.62 -10.42
CA LEU A 185 -10.10 23.42 -9.31
C LEU A 185 -8.71 24.00 -9.63
N LEU A 186 -7.84 23.20 -10.25
CA LEU A 186 -6.50 23.63 -10.62
C LEU A 186 -6.53 24.78 -11.64
N SER A 187 -7.39 24.70 -12.64
CA SER A 187 -7.53 25.74 -13.67
C SER A 187 -8.29 26.98 -13.19
N SER A 188 -9.24 26.84 -12.26
CA SER A 188 -10.05 27.96 -11.77
C SER A 188 -9.36 28.81 -10.70
N TYR A 189 -8.54 28.20 -9.83
CA TYR A 189 -7.98 28.87 -8.65
C TYR A 189 -6.47 29.14 -8.72
N LEU A 190 -5.75 28.65 -9.73
CA LEU A 190 -4.32 28.94 -9.88
C LEU A 190 -4.11 30.26 -10.64
N PRO A 191 -3.66 31.35 -9.98
CA PRO A 191 -3.37 32.59 -10.67
C PRO A 191 -2.02 32.49 -11.39
N ILE A 192 -2.04 32.08 -12.66
CA ILE A 192 -0.82 31.94 -13.49
C ILE A 192 -0.05 33.27 -13.60
N GLU A 193 -0.73 34.41 -13.52
CA GLU A 193 -0.11 35.75 -13.48
C GLU A 193 0.85 35.96 -12.30
N ARG A 194 0.66 35.27 -11.17
CA ARG A 194 1.55 35.39 -10.00
C ARG A 194 2.76 34.46 -10.07
N LEU A 195 2.79 33.49 -10.99
CA LEU A 195 3.95 32.62 -11.22
C LEU A 195 5.03 33.27 -12.10
N HIS A 196 4.70 34.35 -12.81
CA HIS A 196 5.63 35.10 -13.68
C HIS A 196 6.84 35.75 -12.95
N GLY A 197 6.88 35.71 -11.61
CA GLY A 197 8.02 36.16 -10.81
C GLY A 197 9.20 35.18 -10.75
N ILE A 198 9.05 33.96 -11.26
CA ILE A 198 10.13 32.96 -11.33
C ILE A 198 10.77 33.06 -12.72
N LYS A 199 11.93 33.71 -12.81
CA LYS A 199 12.76 33.80 -14.02
C LYS A 199 13.32 32.41 -14.41
N SER A 200 12.50 31.53 -14.96
CA SER A 200 12.99 30.35 -15.66
C SER A 200 12.37 30.27 -17.05
N GLN A 201 13.24 30.21 -18.05
CA GLN A 201 12.96 30.14 -19.49
C GLN A 201 12.24 28.83 -19.93
N ILE A 202 11.62 28.10 -19.00
CA ILE A 202 11.02 26.77 -19.19
C ILE A 202 9.50 26.79 -18.91
N ILE A 203 8.92 27.95 -18.58
CA ILE A 203 7.46 28.07 -18.56
C ILE A 203 7.01 28.22 -20.02
N LEU A 204 6.82 27.08 -20.69
CA LEU A 204 5.84 26.94 -21.78
C LEU A 204 4.61 27.78 -21.40
N ASP A 205 4.08 28.54 -22.35
CA ASP A 205 2.76 29.18 -22.26
C ASP A 205 1.70 28.08 -22.04
N ILE A 206 1.60 27.57 -20.82
CA ILE A 206 0.66 26.51 -20.46
C ILE A 206 -0.69 27.19 -20.29
N ASP A 207 -1.49 27.09 -21.36
CA ASP A 207 -2.86 27.57 -21.35
C ASP A 207 -3.68 26.86 -20.26
N LYS A 208 -4.56 27.60 -19.57
CA LYS A 208 -5.43 27.05 -18.49
C LYS A 208 -6.23 25.80 -18.88
N PRO A 209 -6.73 25.64 -20.12
CA PRO A 209 -7.35 24.39 -20.56
C PRO A 209 -6.38 23.21 -20.57
N LEU A 210 -5.11 23.42 -20.96
CA LEU A 210 -4.08 22.37 -20.90
C LEU A 210 -3.81 21.99 -19.44
N LEU A 211 -3.73 22.98 -18.55
CA LEU A 211 -3.60 22.78 -17.11
C LEU A 211 -4.80 22.01 -16.52
N ALA A 212 -6.02 22.33 -16.97
CA ALA A 212 -7.23 21.60 -16.58
C ALA A 212 -7.14 20.12 -17.00
N CYS A 213 -6.65 19.85 -18.22
CA CYS A 213 -6.46 18.51 -18.75
C CYS A 213 -5.43 17.70 -17.93
N LEU A 214 -4.38 18.34 -17.42
CA LEU A 214 -3.40 17.71 -16.51
C LEU A 214 -4.00 17.33 -15.14
N GLY A 215 -5.17 17.85 -14.79
CA GLY A 215 -5.90 17.57 -13.56
C GLY A 215 -6.18 16.09 -13.27
N GLY A 216 -6.41 15.30 -14.31
CA GLY A 216 -6.64 13.86 -14.17
C GLY A 216 -5.43 13.11 -13.57
N ALA A 217 -4.21 13.61 -13.79
CA ALA A 217 -2.98 13.08 -13.18
C ALA A 217 -2.68 13.72 -11.82
N ALA A 218 -3.23 14.92 -11.58
CA ALA A 218 -2.97 15.77 -10.42
C ALA A 218 -3.90 15.52 -9.21
N THR A 219 -4.70 14.45 -9.22
CA THR A 219 -5.61 14.09 -8.11
C THR A 219 -4.91 14.10 -6.74
N VAL A 220 -3.66 13.63 -6.71
CA VAL A 220 -2.83 13.58 -5.48
C VAL A 220 -2.17 14.93 -5.19
N LEU A 221 -1.83 15.72 -6.21
CA LEU A 221 -1.31 17.08 -6.05
C LEU A 221 -2.35 18.00 -5.39
N LEU A 222 -3.64 17.86 -5.73
CA LEU A 222 -4.70 18.63 -5.09
C LEU A 222 -4.90 18.22 -3.63
N ILE A 223 -4.88 16.92 -3.31
CA ILE A 223 -4.93 16.45 -1.92
C ILE A 223 -3.72 16.96 -1.13
N HIS A 224 -2.51 16.87 -1.70
CA HIS A 224 -1.30 17.37 -1.05
C HIS A 224 -1.31 18.89 -0.89
N PHE A 225 -1.83 19.63 -1.88
CA PHE A 225 -1.96 21.08 -1.83
C PHE A 225 -3.02 21.52 -0.83
N MET A 226 -4.17 20.84 -0.78
CA MET A 226 -5.21 21.05 0.23
C MET A 226 -4.69 20.74 1.64
N VAL A 227 -4.01 19.61 1.82
CA VAL A 227 -3.42 19.20 3.11
C VAL A 227 -2.29 20.16 3.53
N LYS A 228 -1.41 20.58 2.61
CA LYS A 228 -0.39 21.61 2.89
C LYS A 228 -1.01 22.96 3.19
N GLY A 229 -2.07 23.34 2.49
CA GLY A 229 -2.85 24.56 2.76
C GLY A 229 -3.48 24.52 4.15
N LEU A 230 -4.11 23.40 4.52
CA LEU A 230 -4.67 23.15 5.85
C LEU A 230 -3.60 23.21 6.94
N LYS A 231 -2.42 22.62 6.72
CA LYS A 231 -1.28 22.68 7.65
C LYS A 231 -0.72 24.10 7.80
N ARG A 232 -0.70 24.89 6.72
CA ARG A 232 -0.29 26.31 6.78
C ARG A 232 -1.32 27.16 7.52
N LEU A 233 -2.61 26.91 7.29
CA LEU A 233 -3.69 27.59 7.99
C LEU A 233 -3.70 27.23 9.49
N SER A 234 -3.53 25.95 9.83
CA SER A 234 -3.43 25.50 11.23
C SER A 234 -2.21 26.10 11.92
N GLY A 235 -1.05 26.17 11.24
CA GLY A 235 0.14 26.86 11.73
C GLY A 235 -0.10 28.35 11.96
N ALA A 236 -0.77 29.05 11.04
CA ALA A 236 -1.12 30.46 11.19
C ALA A 236 -2.10 30.71 12.35
N LEU A 237 -3.13 29.85 12.48
CA LEU A 237 -4.06 29.85 13.61
C LEU A 237 -3.36 29.60 14.94
N GLN A 238 -2.37 28.70 14.97
CA GLN A 238 -1.58 28.40 16.17
C GLN A 238 -0.70 29.59 16.56
N VAL A 239 -0.14 30.33 15.59
CA VAL A 239 0.59 31.58 15.84
C VAL A 239 -0.33 32.67 16.38
N ILE A 240 -1.53 32.83 15.81
CA ILE A 240 -2.54 33.78 16.29
C ILE A 240 -2.97 33.41 17.73
N ARG A 241 -3.29 32.14 17.97
CA ARG A 241 -3.62 31.62 19.31
C ARG A 241 -2.50 31.91 20.30
N ASN A 242 -1.24 31.67 19.95
CA ASN A 242 -0.12 31.92 20.84
C ASN A 242 0.09 33.42 21.12
N ARG A 243 -0.18 34.31 20.16
CA ARG A 243 -0.18 35.77 20.40
C ARG A 243 -1.33 36.20 21.32
N VAL A 244 -2.51 35.63 21.13
CA VAL A 244 -3.69 35.90 21.98
C VAL A 244 -3.45 35.40 23.41
N VAL A 245 -2.97 34.17 23.58
CA VAL A 245 -2.61 33.60 24.90
C VAL A 245 -1.53 34.43 25.59
N LYS A 246 -0.48 34.86 24.86
CA LYS A 246 0.54 35.76 25.41
C LYS A 246 -0.03 37.12 25.84
N ARG A 247 -0.97 37.68 25.08
CA ARG A 247 -1.65 38.93 25.47
C ARG A 247 -2.57 38.74 26.68
N ILE A 248 -3.28 37.61 26.77
CA ILE A 248 -4.14 37.28 27.91
C ILE A 248 -3.31 37.01 29.18
N GLN A 249 -2.14 36.37 29.05
CA GLN A 249 -1.17 36.20 30.15
C GLN A 249 -0.56 37.55 30.56
N ALA A 250 -0.23 38.43 29.61
CA ALA A 250 0.27 39.78 29.91
C ALA A 250 -0.78 40.68 30.59
N LEU A 251 -2.07 40.41 30.38
CA LEU A 251 -3.19 41.08 31.05
C LEU A 251 -3.53 40.45 32.43
N GLY A 252 -2.77 39.46 32.89
CA GLY A 252 -2.93 38.86 34.23
C GLY A 252 -4.18 38.01 34.43
N LEU A 253 -4.92 37.67 33.35
CA LEU A 253 -6.21 37.00 33.43
C LEU A 253 -6.13 35.46 33.52
N LEU A 254 -4.94 34.86 33.39
CA LEU A 254 -4.74 33.41 33.52
C LEU A 254 -3.61 33.11 34.50
N ARG A 255 -3.97 32.58 35.67
CA ARG A 255 -3.03 32.10 36.69
C ARG A 255 -2.37 30.80 36.19
N SER A 256 -1.09 30.85 35.88
CA SER A 256 -0.29 29.67 35.51
C SER A 256 -0.09 28.77 36.73
N LYS A 257 -0.31 27.46 36.56
CA LYS A 257 0.13 26.44 37.51
C LYS A 257 1.55 26.05 37.09
N ASP A 258 2.52 26.55 37.84
CA ASP A 258 3.94 26.25 37.64
C ASP A 258 4.21 24.76 37.81
N ASN A 259 5.01 24.20 36.90
CA ASN A 259 5.90 23.09 37.21
C ASN A 259 7.21 23.32 36.46
N SER A 260 8.20 23.70 37.26
CA SER A 260 9.62 23.89 36.93
C SER A 260 10.31 22.59 36.55
N GLY A 261 11.10 22.62 35.47
CA GLY A 261 11.96 21.51 35.06
C GLY A 261 12.84 21.85 33.85
N GLN A 262 13.81 22.73 34.06
CA GLN A 262 15.07 22.93 33.33
C GLN A 262 15.10 22.73 31.79
N THR A 263 15.04 23.88 31.13
CA THR A 263 15.59 24.21 29.81
C THR A 263 17.09 23.92 29.72
N ARG A 264 17.52 23.24 28.65
CA ARG A 264 18.85 23.44 28.04
C ARG A 264 18.67 24.00 26.62
N SER A 265 19.48 25.02 26.36
CA SER A 265 19.52 25.98 25.26
C SER A 265 19.67 25.38 23.86
N HIS A 266 18.80 25.81 22.93
CA HIS A 266 19.08 25.73 21.49
C HIS A 266 19.95 26.93 21.09
N GLU A 267 21.18 26.63 20.72
CA GLU A 267 22.08 27.55 20.05
C GLU A 267 21.57 27.81 18.62
N GLN A 268 21.34 29.08 18.29
CA GLN A 268 21.10 29.55 16.94
C GLN A 268 22.44 29.67 16.22
N THR A 269 22.60 28.98 15.09
CA THR A 269 23.67 29.30 14.14
C THR A 269 23.05 29.58 12.78
N GLN A 270 23.16 30.84 12.36
CA GLN A 270 22.96 31.30 10.98
C GLN A 270 24.01 30.64 10.08
N ILE A 271 23.62 30.07 8.93
CA ILE A 271 24.52 29.89 7.77
C ILE A 271 23.71 30.14 6.48
N GLU A 272 24.29 30.98 5.63
CA GLU A 272 23.90 31.37 4.27
C GLU A 272 23.76 30.20 3.27
N PRO A 273 23.18 30.42 2.07
CA PRO A 273 22.95 29.37 1.10
C PRO A 273 24.20 29.15 0.24
N ALA A 274 24.91 28.05 0.49
CA ALA A 274 25.88 27.49 -0.45
C ALA A 274 25.30 26.21 -1.07
N MET A 275 25.31 26.13 -2.40
CA MET A 275 24.97 24.91 -3.15
C MET A 275 25.91 23.77 -2.73
N PRO A 276 25.42 22.53 -2.50
CA PRO A 276 26.29 21.39 -2.37
C PRO A 276 26.54 20.76 -3.74
N ASP A 277 27.83 20.65 -4.05
CA ASP A 277 28.38 19.82 -5.11
C ASP A 277 28.00 18.35 -4.94
N MET A 278 27.96 17.65 -6.08
CA MET A 278 27.89 16.19 -6.15
C MET A 278 29.17 15.59 -5.57
N GLU A 279 29.07 14.86 -4.46
CA GLU A 279 30.04 13.81 -4.14
C GLU A 279 29.47 12.69 -3.24
N GLU A 280 29.53 11.50 -3.85
CA GLU A 280 29.89 10.16 -3.34
C GLU A 280 29.14 9.44 -2.20
N ILE A 281 28.76 8.21 -2.56
CA ILE A 281 28.03 7.19 -1.83
C ILE A 281 29.07 6.35 -1.08
N ASP A 282 29.18 6.46 0.25
CA ASP A 282 29.57 5.40 1.22
C ASP A 282 30.14 5.95 2.53
N ALA A 283 29.28 6.42 3.45
CA ALA A 283 29.66 6.61 4.85
C ALA A 283 28.69 5.87 5.79
N PRO A 284 29.18 5.11 6.80
CA PRO A 284 28.33 4.41 7.75
C PRO A 284 27.65 5.39 8.72
N ALA A 285 26.36 5.15 8.98
CA ALA A 285 25.52 5.99 9.84
C ALA A 285 26.00 6.00 11.32
N PRO A 286 25.79 7.11 12.05
CA PRO A 286 26.20 7.22 13.45
C PRO A 286 25.38 6.31 14.38
N SER A 287 26.05 5.73 15.36
CA SER A 287 25.51 4.87 16.41
C SER A 287 24.63 5.65 17.39
N VAL A 288 23.31 5.49 17.28
CA VAL A 288 22.37 5.90 18.33
C VAL A 288 22.38 4.82 19.43
N GLN A 289 22.76 5.19 20.65
CA GLN A 289 22.71 4.30 21.81
C GLN A 289 21.26 4.03 22.25
N PRO A 290 20.93 2.81 22.71
CA PRO A 290 19.55 2.44 23.03
C PRO A 290 19.12 3.00 24.40
N GLU A 291 17.99 3.71 24.42
CA GLU A 291 17.24 3.99 25.65
C GLU A 291 16.77 2.66 26.28
N ILE A 292 16.75 2.63 27.61
CA ILE A 292 16.55 1.45 28.45
C ILE A 292 15.19 0.79 28.17
N TYR A 293 15.22 -0.46 27.69
CA TYR A 293 14.04 -1.25 27.33
C TYR A 293 13.19 -1.58 28.57
N THR A 294 12.03 -0.95 28.72
CA THR A 294 10.97 -1.40 29.63
C THR A 294 9.94 -2.17 28.79
N THR A 295 10.25 -3.43 28.48
CA THR A 295 9.40 -4.23 27.59
C THR A 295 8.09 -4.62 28.26
N THR A 296 6.96 -4.14 27.74
CA THR A 296 5.61 -4.53 28.20
C THR A 296 4.97 -5.61 27.33
N SER A 297 5.49 -5.85 26.12
CA SER A 297 5.03 -6.87 25.18
C SER A 297 6.18 -7.75 24.64
N PRO A 298 6.00 -9.07 24.43
CA PRO A 298 7.02 -9.94 23.84
C PRO A 298 7.48 -9.52 22.43
N SER A 299 6.65 -8.79 21.69
CA SER A 299 6.92 -8.29 20.34
C SER A 299 7.91 -7.12 20.30
N GLU A 300 8.04 -6.39 21.41
CA GLU A 300 8.65 -5.06 21.45
C GLU A 300 10.15 -5.09 21.11
N PHE A 301 10.85 -6.12 21.56
CA PHE A 301 12.25 -6.34 21.20
C PHE A 301 12.42 -6.46 19.67
N THR A 302 11.68 -7.37 19.04
CA THR A 302 11.80 -7.61 17.60
C THR A 302 11.35 -6.40 16.80
N TRP A 303 10.27 -5.74 17.25
CA TRP A 303 9.81 -4.49 16.66
C TRP A 303 10.94 -3.47 16.53
N TRP A 304 11.61 -3.15 17.64
CA TRP A 304 12.71 -2.18 17.65
C TRP A 304 13.89 -2.65 16.80
N GLN A 305 14.27 -3.92 16.87
CA GLN A 305 15.40 -4.41 16.08
C GLN A 305 15.14 -4.33 14.56
N GLU A 306 13.89 -4.54 14.11
CA GLU A 306 13.52 -4.43 12.70
C GLU A 306 13.31 -2.97 12.25
N HIS A 307 12.81 -2.10 13.14
CA HIS A 307 12.55 -0.69 12.82
C HIS A 307 13.83 0.13 12.73
N THR A 308 14.83 -0.14 13.58
CA THR A 308 16.02 0.71 13.68
C THR A 308 17.07 0.43 12.60
N ARG A 309 17.03 -0.74 11.94
CA ARG A 309 18.14 -1.22 11.09
C ARG A 309 17.93 -1.21 9.58
N LYS A 310 16.69 -1.16 9.07
CA LYS A 310 16.42 -1.21 7.62
C LYS A 310 15.77 0.09 7.12
N ALA A 311 16.40 0.69 6.11
CA ALA A 311 16.04 2.00 5.55
C ALA A 311 14.57 2.12 5.08
N CYS A 312 13.94 1.02 4.65
CA CYS A 312 12.52 1.02 4.27
C CYS A 312 11.56 1.09 5.48
N CYS A 313 11.91 0.46 6.61
CA CYS A 313 11.06 0.38 7.80
C CYS A 313 11.25 1.59 8.73
N GLN A 314 12.45 2.20 8.73
CA GLN A 314 12.81 3.31 9.62
C GLN A 314 11.93 4.56 9.50
N LYS A 315 11.20 4.72 8.38
CA LYS A 315 10.36 5.90 8.10
C LYS A 315 8.89 5.54 7.82
N GLY A 316 8.47 4.27 7.93
CA GLY A 316 7.14 3.83 7.50
C GLY A 316 6.94 3.94 5.98
N VAL A 317 8.01 3.75 5.21
CA VAL A 317 8.00 3.82 3.75
C VAL A 317 7.55 2.48 3.19
N LEU A 318 6.55 2.51 2.33
CA LEU A 318 6.10 1.33 1.62
C LEU A 318 7.18 0.83 0.67
N CYS A 319 7.47 -0.47 0.70
CA CYS A 319 8.56 -1.05 -0.09
C CYS A 319 8.17 -2.36 -0.77
N ALA A 320 8.92 -2.70 -1.82
CA ALA A 320 8.83 -3.96 -2.54
C ALA A 320 10.24 -4.54 -2.70
N PRO A 321 10.78 -5.23 -1.69
CA PRO A 321 12.15 -5.71 -1.71
C PRO A 321 12.27 -6.97 -2.56
N GLY A 322 12.44 -6.79 -3.87
CA GLY A 322 12.75 -7.85 -4.82
C GLY A 322 11.64 -8.17 -5.82
N ASP A 323 11.97 -8.95 -6.84
CA ASP A 323 11.13 -9.15 -8.03
C ASP A 323 9.93 -10.08 -7.80
N ASN A 324 9.83 -10.72 -6.62
CA ASN A 324 8.71 -11.58 -6.23
C ASN A 324 8.08 -11.19 -4.86
N ALA A 325 8.50 -10.06 -4.29
CA ALA A 325 7.95 -9.53 -3.04
C ALA A 325 6.67 -8.74 -3.32
N GLY A 326 5.69 -8.80 -2.41
CA GLY A 326 4.53 -7.92 -2.49
C GLY A 326 4.78 -6.53 -1.94
N LEU A 327 3.69 -5.79 -1.74
CA LEU A 327 3.74 -4.51 -1.05
C LEU A 327 3.91 -4.77 0.44
N ILE A 328 5.08 -4.42 0.97
CA ILE A 328 5.36 -4.51 2.40
C ILE A 328 5.00 -3.19 3.06
N LEU A 329 4.01 -3.24 3.95
CA LEU A 329 3.52 -2.07 4.70
C LEU A 329 4.37 -1.81 5.95
N VAL A 330 4.70 -2.88 6.66
CA VAL A 330 5.59 -2.96 7.82
C VAL A 330 6.36 -4.26 7.70
N ARG A 331 7.53 -4.38 8.31
CA ARG A 331 8.33 -5.61 8.28
C ARG A 331 7.47 -6.83 8.69
N GLY A 332 7.40 -7.82 7.80
CA GLY A 332 6.62 -9.04 8.00
C GLY A 332 5.14 -8.93 7.61
N TYR A 333 4.64 -7.73 7.32
CA TYR A 333 3.30 -7.52 6.74
C TYR A 333 3.41 -7.34 5.22
N ASP A 334 3.30 -8.46 4.48
CA ASP A 334 3.26 -8.49 3.02
C ASP A 334 1.80 -8.59 2.53
N CYS A 335 1.38 -7.68 1.66
CA CYS A 335 0.05 -7.70 1.03
C CYS A 335 -0.11 -8.82 -0.01
N LYS A 336 0.96 -9.45 -0.49
CA LYS A 336 0.89 -10.51 -1.51
C LYS A 336 0.04 -11.69 -1.06
N ASP A 337 0.23 -12.13 0.17
CA ASP A 337 -0.39 -13.35 0.70
C ASP A 337 -1.69 -13.07 1.47
N ARG A 338 -2.27 -11.88 1.28
CA ARG A 338 -3.46 -11.40 1.99
C ARG A 338 -4.57 -11.02 1.02
N SER A 339 -5.82 -11.25 1.44
CA SER A 339 -6.99 -10.76 0.70
C SER A 339 -7.20 -9.26 0.92
N ALA A 340 -7.94 -8.61 0.01
CA ALA A 340 -8.26 -7.19 0.16
C ALA A 340 -9.05 -6.92 1.46
N GLU A 341 -9.96 -7.82 1.83
CA GLU A 341 -10.78 -7.75 3.04
C GLU A 341 -9.91 -7.84 4.31
N GLN A 342 -8.94 -8.76 4.32
CA GLN A 342 -7.99 -8.89 5.43
C GLN A 342 -7.16 -7.62 5.60
N ILE A 343 -6.66 -7.05 4.50
CA ILE A 343 -5.89 -5.80 4.53
C ILE A 343 -6.77 -4.65 5.05
N ILE A 344 -8.03 -4.55 4.62
CA ILE A 344 -8.95 -3.53 5.10
C ILE A 344 -9.16 -3.66 6.61
N TYR A 345 -9.44 -4.88 7.08
CA TYR A 345 -9.69 -5.15 8.49
C TYR A 345 -8.48 -4.82 9.37
N ASP A 346 -7.29 -5.32 8.99
CA ASP A 346 -6.05 -5.12 9.74
C ASP A 346 -5.66 -3.64 9.82
N LEU A 347 -5.73 -2.91 8.70
CA LEU A 347 -5.37 -1.48 8.66
C LEU A 347 -6.38 -0.59 9.37
N SER A 348 -7.68 -0.90 9.27
CA SER A 348 -8.71 -0.17 10.01
C SER A 348 -8.51 -0.34 11.52
N ARG A 349 -8.20 -1.56 11.98
CA ARG A 349 -7.87 -1.81 13.39
C ARG A 349 -6.56 -1.18 13.83
N ALA A 350 -5.59 -1.06 12.92
CA ALA A 350 -4.35 -0.36 13.19
C ALA A 350 -4.54 1.16 13.35
N GLY A 351 -5.70 1.70 12.97
CA GLY A 351 -6.06 3.12 13.09
C GLY A 351 -5.76 3.94 11.83
N LEU A 352 -5.58 3.29 10.68
CA LEU A 352 -5.43 3.97 9.40
C LEU A 352 -6.78 4.46 8.88
N ASP A 353 -6.81 5.62 8.21
CA ASP A 353 -8.04 6.16 7.65
C ASP A 353 -8.61 5.23 6.55
N PHE A 354 -9.93 5.24 6.42
CA PHE A 354 -10.63 4.33 5.52
C PHE A 354 -10.24 4.52 4.05
N ALA A 355 -9.99 5.77 3.61
CA ALA A 355 -9.64 6.05 2.22
C ALA A 355 -8.27 5.48 1.85
N THR A 356 -7.25 5.72 2.69
CA THR A 356 -5.91 5.13 2.51
C THR A 356 -5.97 3.60 2.61
N THR A 357 -6.77 3.08 3.53
CA THR A 357 -6.96 1.64 3.70
C THR A 357 -7.52 0.98 2.43
N CYS A 358 -8.57 1.55 1.82
CA CYS A 358 -9.11 1.04 0.57
C CYS A 358 -8.12 1.13 -0.59
N VAL A 359 -7.24 2.13 -0.61
CA VAL A 359 -6.17 2.22 -1.61
C VAL A 359 -5.16 1.08 -1.40
N LEU A 360 -4.64 0.91 -0.19
CA LEU A 360 -3.64 -0.13 0.12
C LEU A 360 -4.18 -1.55 -0.05
N ALA A 361 -5.47 -1.77 0.18
CA ALA A 361 -6.12 -3.06 -0.04
C ALA A 361 -6.06 -3.55 -1.49
N LYS A 362 -5.95 -2.62 -2.47
CA LYS A 362 -5.74 -2.98 -3.88
C LYS A 362 -4.38 -3.63 -4.15
N ALA A 363 -3.46 -3.56 -3.19
CA ALA A 363 -2.17 -4.25 -3.27
C ALA A 363 -2.27 -5.76 -3.01
N ALA A 364 -3.45 -6.27 -2.63
CA ALA A 364 -3.70 -7.69 -2.41
C ALA A 364 -3.22 -8.53 -3.61
N GLY A 365 -2.34 -9.50 -3.35
CA GLY A 365 -1.82 -10.39 -4.38
C GLY A 365 -0.93 -9.73 -5.44
N LEU A 366 -0.51 -8.47 -5.28
CA LEU A 366 0.50 -7.86 -6.14
C LEU A 366 1.90 -8.36 -5.75
N ALA A 367 2.77 -8.53 -6.74
CA ALA A 367 4.18 -8.90 -6.53
C ALA A 367 5.09 -8.23 -7.56
N GLY A 368 6.36 -8.03 -7.20
CA GLY A 368 7.42 -7.60 -8.11
C GLY A 368 7.16 -6.26 -8.79
N GLU A 369 7.33 -6.22 -10.11
CA GLU A 369 7.12 -5.01 -10.92
C GLU A 369 5.70 -4.43 -10.81
N ASP A 370 4.71 -5.26 -10.51
CA ASP A 370 3.35 -4.76 -10.35
C ASP A 370 3.19 -3.95 -9.06
N VAL A 371 3.96 -4.25 -8.02
CA VAL A 371 4.01 -3.46 -6.79
C VAL A 371 4.72 -2.13 -7.04
N LYS A 372 5.84 -2.15 -7.77
CA LYS A 372 6.56 -0.93 -8.15
C LYS A 372 5.63 -0.01 -8.97
N ARG A 373 4.91 -0.57 -9.96
CA ARG A 373 3.90 0.16 -10.73
C ARG A 373 2.73 0.62 -9.88
N PHE A 374 2.24 -0.20 -8.95
CA PHE A 374 1.17 0.18 -8.04
C PHE A 374 1.55 1.38 -7.16
N ILE A 375 2.77 1.37 -6.59
CA ILE A 375 3.30 2.49 -5.81
C ILE A 375 3.36 3.76 -6.67
N LEU A 376 3.74 3.67 -7.95
CA LEU A 376 3.76 4.81 -8.86
C LEU A 376 2.35 5.30 -9.23
N VAL A 377 1.44 4.39 -9.60
CA VAL A 377 0.09 4.71 -10.09
C VAL A 377 -0.81 5.28 -8.98
N GLU A 378 -0.74 4.70 -7.79
CA GLU A 378 -1.45 5.18 -6.61
C GLU A 378 -0.62 6.23 -5.83
N GLN A 379 0.55 6.61 -6.35
CA GLN A 379 1.47 7.63 -5.82
C GLN A 379 1.83 7.46 -4.34
N LEU A 380 2.03 6.21 -3.95
CA LEU A 380 2.31 5.80 -2.58
C LEU A 380 3.75 6.07 -2.15
N SER A 381 4.62 6.55 -3.04
CA SER A 381 6.05 6.82 -2.77
C SER A 381 6.26 7.78 -1.60
N GLN A 382 5.31 8.68 -1.33
CA GLN A 382 5.34 9.63 -0.21
C GLN A 382 4.43 9.23 0.96
N LEU A 383 3.62 8.18 0.83
CA LEU A 383 2.80 7.72 1.93
C LEU A 383 3.70 7.18 3.04
N ARG A 384 3.46 7.64 4.27
CA ARG A 384 4.18 7.22 5.47
C ARG A 384 3.17 6.83 6.52
N LEU A 385 3.25 5.58 6.99
CA LEU A 385 2.41 5.12 8.10
C LEU A 385 2.91 5.76 9.40
N SER A 386 1.99 6.17 10.29
CA SER A 386 2.38 6.69 11.60
C SER A 386 3.01 5.58 12.46
N MET A 387 3.89 5.94 13.41
CA MET A 387 4.55 4.96 14.28
C MET A 387 3.54 4.06 15.00
N GLN A 388 2.44 4.64 15.48
CA GLN A 388 1.36 3.91 16.15
C GLN A 388 0.67 2.91 15.21
N VAL A 389 0.36 3.30 13.97
CA VAL A 389 -0.23 2.38 12.97
C VAL A 389 0.75 1.26 12.65
N GLN A 390 2.03 1.57 12.49
CA GLN A 390 3.03 0.55 12.18
C GLN A 390 3.19 -0.45 13.34
N GLN A 391 3.22 0.01 14.60
CA GLN A 391 3.25 -0.85 15.79
C GLN A 391 2.01 -1.75 15.86
N ASN A 392 0.82 -1.17 15.72
CA ASN A 392 -0.43 -1.94 15.75
C ASN A 392 -0.48 -2.99 14.62
N LEU A 393 0.06 -2.67 13.45
CA LEU A 393 0.11 -3.61 12.32
C LEU A 393 1.15 -4.72 12.56
N PHE A 394 2.28 -4.40 13.20
CA PHE A 394 3.25 -5.42 13.59
C PHE A 394 2.70 -6.37 14.65
N GLU A 395 1.85 -5.90 15.57
CA GLU A 395 1.13 -6.77 16.50
C GLU A 395 0.22 -7.79 15.77
N VAL A 396 -0.29 -7.46 14.58
CA VAL A 396 -1.01 -8.44 13.75
C VAL A 396 -0.05 -9.51 13.23
N VAL A 397 1.12 -9.11 12.74
CA VAL A 397 2.17 -10.04 12.27
C VAL A 397 2.67 -10.92 13.42
N TRP A 398 2.90 -10.32 14.58
CA TRP A 398 3.43 -10.99 15.76
C TRP A 398 2.53 -12.12 16.25
N ARG A 399 1.20 -11.93 16.20
CA ARG A 399 0.25 -13.01 16.54
C ARG A 399 0.40 -14.23 15.64
N SER A 400 0.68 -14.04 14.35
CA SER A 400 0.96 -15.15 13.43
C SER A 400 2.28 -15.83 13.79
N VAL A 401 3.32 -15.07 14.09
CA VAL A 401 4.63 -15.58 14.54
C VAL A 401 4.49 -16.43 15.81
N GLU A 402 3.75 -15.95 16.81
CA GLU A 402 3.50 -16.72 18.04
C GLU A 402 2.71 -17.99 17.77
N GLY A 403 1.70 -17.93 16.89
CA GLY A 403 0.93 -19.10 16.48
C GLY A 403 1.79 -20.16 15.78
N ASP A 404 2.69 -19.73 14.90
CA ASP A 404 3.61 -20.62 14.19
C ASP A 404 4.60 -21.29 15.15
N VAL A 405 5.17 -20.53 16.08
CA VAL A 405 6.05 -21.07 17.11
C VAL A 405 5.30 -22.08 18.00
N GLN A 406 4.10 -21.75 18.45
CA GLN A 406 3.26 -22.68 19.22
C GLN A 406 2.98 -23.97 18.45
N SER A 407 2.64 -23.85 17.16
CA SER A 407 2.41 -25.00 16.28
C SER A 407 3.66 -25.86 16.14
N ILE A 408 4.83 -25.25 15.95
CA ILE A 408 6.12 -25.96 15.87
C ILE A 408 6.43 -26.69 17.18
N CYS A 409 6.24 -26.04 18.32
CA CYS A 409 6.45 -26.65 19.65
C CYS A 409 5.45 -27.78 19.95
N ALA A 410 4.25 -27.75 19.34
CA ALA A 410 3.21 -28.75 19.52
C ALA A 410 3.30 -29.94 18.55
N LYS A 411 4.22 -29.93 17.57
CA LYS A 411 4.40 -31.08 16.66
C LYS A 411 4.79 -32.34 17.43
N SER A 412 4.27 -33.48 17.00
CA SER A 412 4.45 -34.76 17.69
C SER A 412 5.92 -35.17 17.84
N ASP A 413 6.75 -34.91 16.83
CA ASP A 413 8.20 -35.16 16.86
C ASP A 413 8.92 -34.27 17.87
N CYS A 414 8.56 -32.98 17.93
CA CYS A 414 9.11 -32.02 18.88
C CYS A 414 8.71 -32.39 20.33
N VAL A 415 7.44 -32.73 20.55
CA VAL A 415 6.94 -33.15 21.86
C VAL A 415 7.56 -34.47 22.30
N ALA A 416 7.76 -35.43 21.39
CA ALA A 416 8.42 -36.69 21.72
C ALA A 416 9.91 -36.49 22.06
N ALA A 417 10.59 -35.56 21.40
CA ALA A 417 12.01 -35.31 21.61
C ALA A 417 12.31 -34.47 22.87
N TYR A 418 11.49 -33.46 23.17
CA TYR A 418 11.80 -32.46 24.20
C TYR A 418 10.73 -32.30 25.28
N GLY A 419 9.50 -32.77 25.02
CA GLY A 419 8.34 -32.56 25.89
C GLY A 419 7.42 -31.42 25.45
N LYS A 420 6.32 -31.26 26.18
CA LYS A 420 5.24 -30.30 25.84
C LYS A 420 5.50 -28.93 26.47
N VAL A 421 5.52 -27.88 25.65
CA VAL A 421 5.66 -26.50 26.12
C VAL A 421 4.35 -25.99 26.72
N ASN A 422 4.41 -25.44 27.94
CA ASN A 422 3.29 -24.73 28.56
C ASN A 422 3.30 -23.24 28.15
N TRP A 423 2.78 -22.94 26.96
CA TRP A 423 2.86 -21.59 26.38
C TRP A 423 2.27 -20.48 27.25
N PRO A 424 1.09 -20.62 27.88
CA PRO A 424 0.55 -19.57 28.76
C PRO A 424 1.50 -19.17 29.90
N ALA A 425 2.14 -20.16 30.55
CA ALA A 425 3.02 -19.94 31.70
C ALA A 425 4.49 -19.67 31.33
N LEU A 426 4.85 -19.73 30.04
CA LEU A 426 6.22 -19.53 29.57
C LEU A 426 6.68 -18.07 29.82
N ASP A 427 7.92 -17.92 30.28
CA ASP A 427 8.56 -16.66 30.60
C ASP A 427 8.52 -15.68 29.41
N SER A 428 8.28 -14.40 29.69
CA SER A 428 8.08 -13.37 28.66
C SER A 428 9.33 -13.12 27.81
N LYS A 429 10.54 -13.24 28.38
CA LYS A 429 11.79 -13.13 27.62
C LYS A 429 12.02 -14.33 26.74
N ILE A 430 11.68 -15.53 27.20
CA ILE A 430 11.74 -16.73 26.36
C ILE A 430 10.76 -16.57 25.19
N LYS A 431 9.51 -16.17 25.44
CA LYS A 431 8.52 -15.88 24.37
C LYS A 431 9.04 -14.88 23.35
N ALA A 432 9.58 -13.75 23.81
CA ALA A 432 10.13 -12.71 22.96
C ALA A 432 11.27 -13.24 22.08
N MET A 433 12.23 -13.97 22.67
CA MET A 433 13.39 -14.46 21.93
C MET A 433 13.06 -15.59 20.96
N VAL A 434 12.19 -16.53 21.34
CA VAL A 434 11.80 -17.61 20.43
C VAL A 434 11.00 -17.04 19.25
N GLY A 435 10.10 -16.08 19.50
CA GLY A 435 9.43 -15.32 18.46
C GLY A 435 10.41 -14.58 17.55
N ASP A 436 11.40 -13.89 18.12
CA ASP A 436 12.46 -13.19 17.37
C ASP A 436 13.28 -14.13 16.49
N LEU A 437 13.69 -15.28 17.03
CA LEU A 437 14.43 -16.30 16.30
C LEU A 437 13.60 -16.84 15.14
N HIS A 438 12.30 -17.09 15.34
CA HIS A 438 11.42 -17.54 14.28
C HIS A 438 11.24 -16.47 13.21
N PHE A 439 10.96 -15.23 13.61
CA PHE A 439 10.80 -14.08 12.72
C PHE A 439 12.03 -13.84 11.84
N CYS A 440 13.22 -13.98 12.41
CA CYS A 440 14.48 -13.84 11.66
C CYS A 440 14.87 -15.10 10.85
N GLY A 441 14.15 -16.21 10.98
CA GLY A 441 14.49 -17.48 10.34
C GLY A 441 15.60 -18.28 11.02
N HIS A 442 16.00 -17.93 12.24
CA HIS A 442 17.02 -18.65 13.02
C HIS A 442 16.44 -19.82 13.84
N TYR A 443 15.11 -19.93 13.96
CA TYR A 443 14.45 -21.03 14.67
C TYR A 443 14.31 -22.30 13.80
N THR A 444 15.45 -22.93 13.54
CA THR A 444 15.59 -24.13 12.71
C THR A 444 15.63 -25.42 13.55
N PRO A 445 15.52 -26.63 12.95
CA PRO A 445 15.71 -27.88 13.67
C PRO A 445 17.05 -27.97 14.43
N LEU A 446 18.12 -27.39 13.88
CA LEU A 446 19.45 -27.38 14.53
C LEU A 446 19.44 -26.49 15.78
N SER A 447 18.92 -25.27 15.66
CA SER A 447 18.81 -24.37 16.81
C SER A 447 17.94 -24.97 17.93
N ARG A 448 16.86 -25.69 17.58
CA ARG A 448 15.98 -26.35 18.56
C ARG A 448 16.70 -27.42 19.37
N LYS A 449 17.65 -28.16 18.78
CA LYS A 449 18.47 -29.11 19.56
C LYS A 449 19.25 -28.44 20.69
N VAL A 450 19.54 -27.14 20.56
CA VAL A 450 20.29 -26.37 21.55
C VAL A 450 19.35 -25.73 22.58
N ILE A 451 18.20 -25.19 22.16
CA ILE A 451 17.37 -24.34 23.04
C ILE A 451 16.02 -24.93 23.46
N GLN A 452 15.51 -25.97 22.78
CA GLN A 452 14.12 -26.42 22.96
C GLN A 452 13.85 -27.00 24.35
N GLU A 453 14.81 -27.72 24.92
CA GLU A 453 14.69 -28.30 26.26
C GLU A 453 14.50 -27.20 27.33
N TYR A 454 15.27 -26.10 27.25
CA TYR A 454 15.10 -24.97 28.15
C TYR A 454 13.75 -24.26 27.97
N ILE A 455 13.21 -24.22 26.75
CA ILE A 455 11.87 -23.69 26.48
C ILE A 455 10.80 -24.55 27.16
N VAL A 456 10.91 -25.89 27.06
CA VAL A 456 9.96 -26.82 27.70
C VAL A 456 10.00 -26.70 29.22
N ASN A 457 11.20 -26.62 29.78
CA ASN A 457 11.41 -26.51 31.22
C ASN A 457 11.18 -25.09 31.78
N ASN A 458 10.86 -24.11 30.92
CA ASN A 458 10.77 -22.69 31.28
C ASN A 458 12.03 -22.18 32.00
N ASP A 459 13.19 -22.70 31.63
CA ASP A 459 14.48 -22.36 32.24
C ASP A 459 15.11 -21.17 31.52
N LEU A 460 14.84 -19.96 32.03
CA LEU A 460 15.40 -18.74 31.49
C LEU A 460 16.94 -18.68 31.61
N SER A 461 17.53 -19.30 32.64
CA SER A 461 18.97 -19.25 32.87
C SER A 461 19.72 -20.08 31.84
N GLY A 462 19.34 -21.36 31.69
CA GLY A 462 19.90 -22.24 30.67
C GLY A 462 19.65 -21.73 29.25
N PHE A 463 18.44 -21.23 29.00
CA PHE A 463 18.10 -20.59 27.72
C PHE A 463 18.99 -19.38 27.42
N THR A 464 19.25 -18.53 28.42
CA THR A 464 20.11 -17.35 28.26
C THR A 464 21.55 -17.75 27.99
N GLN A 465 22.10 -18.72 28.72
CA GLN A 465 23.47 -19.21 28.49
C GLN A 465 23.62 -19.77 27.07
N ALA A 466 22.66 -20.56 26.61
CA ALA A 466 22.65 -21.13 25.27
C ALA A 466 22.55 -20.05 24.18
N LEU A 467 21.73 -19.00 24.36
CA LEU A 467 21.63 -17.90 23.40
C LEU A 467 22.83 -16.95 23.40
N CYS A 468 23.56 -16.87 24.51
CA CYS A 468 24.76 -16.04 24.63
C CYS A 468 26.04 -16.76 24.18
N ASN A 469 25.97 -18.03 23.81
CA ASN A 469 27.10 -18.76 23.25
C ASN A 469 27.17 -18.55 21.73
N ALA A 470 28.16 -17.78 21.26
CA ALA A 470 28.32 -17.43 19.85
C ALA A 470 28.51 -18.65 18.93
N ASP A 471 29.06 -19.75 19.44
CA ASP A 471 29.34 -20.97 18.66
C ASP A 471 28.06 -21.63 18.14
N TYR A 472 26.93 -21.43 18.82
CA TYR A 472 25.64 -21.94 18.40
C TYR A 472 24.94 -21.07 17.36
N TRP A 473 25.44 -19.86 17.12
CA TRP A 473 24.81 -18.85 16.27
C TRP A 473 25.74 -18.25 15.19
N PRO A 474 26.51 -19.07 14.44
CA PRO A 474 27.55 -18.58 13.53
C PRO A 474 27.02 -17.74 12.36
N TYR A 475 25.72 -17.86 12.04
CA TYR A 475 25.07 -17.14 10.94
C TYR A 475 24.29 -15.89 11.40
N VAL A 476 24.28 -15.58 12.70
CA VAL A 476 23.57 -14.41 13.22
C VAL A 476 24.48 -13.18 13.15
N PRO A 477 24.03 -12.06 12.56
CA PRO A 477 24.83 -10.84 12.54
C PRO A 477 25.23 -10.38 13.94
N ALA A 478 26.50 -9.99 14.14
CA ALA A 478 27.07 -9.65 15.44
C ALA A 478 26.23 -8.62 16.22
N ALA A 479 25.76 -7.57 15.55
CA ALA A 479 24.90 -6.58 16.19
C ALA A 479 23.56 -7.16 16.69
N ARG A 480 22.96 -8.14 15.99
CA ARG A 480 21.69 -8.76 16.41
C ARG A 480 21.93 -9.74 17.55
N PHE A 481 23.05 -10.47 17.51
CA PHE A 481 23.50 -11.31 18.60
C PHE A 481 23.69 -10.50 19.89
N GLU A 482 24.39 -9.37 19.80
CA GLU A 482 24.63 -8.48 20.94
C GLU A 482 23.33 -7.94 21.54
N ALA A 483 22.39 -7.51 20.70
CA ALA A 483 21.10 -7.02 21.16
C ALA A 483 20.31 -8.09 21.91
N ARG A 484 20.31 -9.35 21.44
CA ARG A 484 19.66 -10.48 22.14
C ARG A 484 20.32 -10.74 23.49
N ARG A 485 21.66 -10.73 23.54
CA ARG A 485 22.44 -10.91 24.77
C ARG A 485 22.08 -9.86 25.81
N GLN A 486 22.09 -8.59 25.42
CA GLN A 486 21.73 -7.48 26.31
C GLN A 486 20.28 -7.57 26.79
N PHE A 487 19.35 -7.93 25.91
CA PHE A 487 17.94 -8.10 26.28
C PHE A 487 17.77 -9.23 27.32
N LEU A 488 18.40 -10.38 27.10
CA LEU A 488 18.29 -11.51 28.04
C LEU A 488 18.94 -11.20 29.39
N GLN A 489 20.11 -10.54 29.38
CA GLN A 489 20.86 -10.17 30.58
C GLN A 489 20.30 -8.94 31.33
N SER A 490 19.38 -8.18 30.72
CA SER A 490 18.74 -7.05 31.39
C SER A 490 17.97 -7.51 32.64
N ILE A 491 17.99 -6.73 33.73
CA ILE A 491 17.13 -7.01 34.88
C ILE A 491 15.77 -6.38 34.58
N PRO A 492 14.63 -7.08 34.74
CA PRO A 492 13.33 -6.45 34.60
C PRO A 492 13.24 -5.27 35.57
N ALA A 493 12.94 -4.07 35.05
CA ALA A 493 12.76 -2.89 35.88
C ALA A 493 11.64 -3.18 36.90
N ALA A 494 11.90 -2.91 38.18
CA ALA A 494 10.89 -3.04 39.23
C ALA A 494 9.69 -2.15 38.85
N VAL A 495 8.51 -2.79 38.76
CA VAL A 495 7.24 -2.08 38.59
C VAL A 495 7.02 -1.29 39.89
N HIS A 496 7.19 0.03 39.84
CA HIS A 496 6.82 0.96 40.90
C HIS A 496 5.47 1.59 40.64
#